data_AF-A0A957J8J1-F1
#
_entry.id   AF-A0A957J8J1-F1
#
_cell.length_a   1.000
_cell.length_b   1.000
_cell.length_c   1.000
_cell.angle_alpha   90.00
_cell.angle_beta   90.00
_cell.angle_gamma   90.00
#
_symmetry.space_group_name_H-M   'P 1'
#
loop_
_entity.id
_entity.type
_entity.pdbx_description
1 polymer ?
#
loop_
_entity_poly.entity_id
_entity_poly.type
_entity_poly.pdbx_seq_one_letter_code
_entity_poly.pdbx_strand_id
1 'polypeptide(L)' 'MHIRPFTPQNPHEETAVIDLWVRCGLVVPWNNPHQDIARKLAQAPELFLVGIIDEGD' A
#
# COMPACT_ATOMS: atom_id res chain seq x y z
N MET A 1 -2.01 -16.33 -4.81
CA MET A 1 -2.13 -15.23 -3.82
C MET A 1 -1.08 -15.35 -2.73
N HIS A 2 -0.30 -14.28 -2.49
CA HIS A 2 0.83 -14.23 -1.56
C HIS A 2 0.79 -12.95 -0.71
N ILE A 3 1.10 -13.03 0.59
CA ILE A 3 1.12 -11.87 1.49
C ILE A 3 2.56 -11.60 1.94
N ARG A 4 2.98 -10.34 1.86
CA ARG A 4 4.32 -9.90 2.31
C ARG A 4 4.32 -8.46 2.81
N PRO A 5 5.38 -8.02 3.50
CA PRO A 5 5.62 -6.60 3.71
C PRO A 5 5.69 -5.82 2.40
N PHE A 6 5.16 -4.60 2.43
CA PHE A 6 5.29 -3.58 1.39
C PHE A 6 6.76 -3.21 1.19
N THR A 7 7.19 -3.04 -0.07
CA THR A 7 8.58 -2.71 -0.40
C THR A 7 8.66 -1.41 -1.20
N PRO A 8 9.21 -0.32 -0.63
CA PRO A 8 9.26 0.99 -1.31
C PRO A 8 10.24 1.03 -2.50
N GLN A 9 11.03 -0.02 -2.73
CA GLN A 9 11.97 -0.09 -3.86
C GLN A 9 11.25 -0.15 -5.21
N ASN A 10 9.99 -0.55 -5.24
CA ASN A 10 9.17 -0.56 -6.44
C ASN A 10 8.15 0.59 -6.40
N PRO A 11 8.33 1.66 -7.20
CA PRO A 11 7.40 2.80 -7.19
C PRO A 11 5.98 2.43 -7.65
N HIS A 12 5.79 1.29 -8.34
CA HIS A 12 4.46 0.84 -8.76
C HIS A 12 3.65 0.25 -7.60
N GLU A 13 4.29 -0.18 -6.51
CA GLU A 13 3.58 -0.69 -5.32
C GLU A 13 2.82 0.43 -4.61
N GLU A 14 3.43 1.60 -4.47
CA GLU A 14 2.78 2.74 -3.83
C GLU A 14 1.52 3.14 -4.60
N THR A 15 1.64 3.32 -5.91
CA THR A 15 0.49 3.62 -6.78
C THR A 15 -0.59 2.54 -6.68
N ALA A 16 -0.23 1.26 -6.75
CA ALA A 16 -1.19 0.16 -6.68
C ALA A 16 -1.95 0.11 -5.34
N VAL A 17 -1.27 0.38 -4.22
CA VAL A 17 -1.88 0.44 -2.89
C VAL A 17 -2.83 1.63 -2.79
N ILE A 18 -2.40 2.81 -3.23
CA ILE A 18 -3.23 4.02 -3.21
C ILE A 18 -4.46 3.84 -4.10
N ASP A 19 -4.30 3.32 -5.31
CA ASP A 19 -5.41 3.02 -6.22
C ASP A 19 -6.39 2.01 -5.62
N LEU A 20 -5.90 1.00 -4.89
CA LEU A 20 -6.75 0.08 -4.14
C LEU A 20 -7.53 0.82 -3.05
N TRP A 21 -6.88 1.65 -2.24
CA TRP A 21 -7.55 2.43 -1.20
C TRP A 21 -8.61 3.37 -1.76
N VAL A 22 -8.34 4.03 -2.89
CA VAL A 22 -9.31 4.89 -3.59
C VAL A 22 -10.51 4.08 -4.07
N ARG A 23 -10.28 2.95 -4.75
CA ARG A 23 -11.38 2.05 -5.22
C ARG A 23 -12.22 1.50 -4.07
N CYS A 24 -11.61 1.28 -2.91
CA CYS A 24 -12.31 0.84 -1.69
C CYS A 24 -12.91 1.98 -0.87
N GLY A 25 -12.76 3.25 -1.28
CA GLY A 25 -13.29 4.40 -0.55
C GLY A 25 -12.61 4.68 0.80
N LEU A 26 -11.36 4.25 0.96
CA LEU A 26 -10.58 4.41 2.21
C LEU A 26 -9.83 5.74 2.30
N VAL A 27 -9.71 6.47 1.18
CA VAL A 27 -9.11 7.81 1.14
C VAL A 27 -10.18 8.86 1.43
N VAL A 28 -9.92 9.69 2.45
CA VAL A 28 -10.82 10.75 2.93
C VAL A 28 -10.14 12.13 2.79
N PRO A 29 -10.90 13.26 2.73
CA PRO A 29 -10.35 14.57 2.37
C PRO A 29 -9.21 15.08 3.26
N TRP A 30 -9.13 14.65 4.51
CA TRP A 30 -8.10 15.07 5.47
C TRP A 30 -6.86 14.15 5.48
N ASN A 31 -6.85 13.07 4.70
CA ASN A 31 -5.73 12.14 4.60
C ASN A 31 -4.99 12.33 3.27
N ASN A 32 -3.67 12.48 3.34
CA ASN A 32 -2.80 12.32 2.17
C ASN A 32 -2.22 10.90 2.20
N PRO A 33 -2.63 10.00 1.28
CA PRO A 33 -2.25 8.59 1.35
C PRO A 33 -0.74 8.38 1.15
N HIS A 34 -0.04 9.25 0.41
CA HIS A 34 1.42 9.20 0.32
C HIS A 34 2.08 9.48 1.68
N GLN A 35 1.55 10.45 2.43
CA GLN A 35 2.04 10.73 3.78
C GLN A 35 1.67 9.64 4.78
N ASP A 36 0.52 8.98 4.62
CA ASP A 36 0.15 7.82 5.44
C ASP A 36 1.15 6.67 5.24
N ILE A 37 1.51 6.37 3.99
CA ILE A 37 2.52 5.37 3.64
C ILE A 37 3.88 5.74 4.22
N ALA A 38 4.34 6.97 4.00
CA ALA A 38 5.62 7.44 4.53
C ALA A 38 5.68 7.34 6.07
N ARG A 39 4.59 7.70 6.76
CA ARG A 39 4.50 7.55 8.23
C ARG A 39 4.56 6.09 8.66
N LYS A 40 3.89 5.18 7.94
CA LYS A 40 3.91 3.75 8.27
C LYS A 40 5.31 3.16 8.09
N LEU A 41 6.01 3.53 7.03
CA LEU A 41 7.38 3.12 6.76
C LEU A 41 8.38 3.63 7.81
N ALA A 42 8.13 4.81 8.39
CA ALA A 42 8.99 5.37 9.43
C ALA A 42 8.79 4.72 10.82
N GLN A 43 7.59 4.21 11.12
CA GLN A 43 7.25 3.73 12.47
C GLN A 43 7.30 2.19 12.62
N ALA A 44 6.78 1.45 11.64
CA ALA A 44 6.66 -0.02 11.70
C ALA A 44 6.44 -0.60 10.28
N PRO A 45 7.48 -0.54 9.41
CA PRO A 45 7.38 -0.96 8.00
C PRO A 45 7.02 -2.44 7.85
N GLU A 46 7.48 -3.30 8.75
CA GLU A 46 7.22 -4.75 8.76
C GLU A 46 5.73 -5.08 8.95
N LEU A 47 4.96 -4.16 9.52
CA LEU A 47 3.51 -4.30 9.71
C LEU A 47 2.70 -3.71 8.56
N PHE A 48 3.33 -3.15 7.53
CA PHE A 48 2.62 -2.72 6.33
C PHE A 48 2.57 -3.87 5.33
N LEU A 49 1.54 -4.71 5.42
CA LEU A 49 1.42 -5.91 4.58
C LEU A 49 0.58 -5.63 3.33
N VAL A 50 0.98 -6.24 2.22
CA VAL A 50 0.26 -6.24 0.94
C VAL A 50 -0.03 -7.67 0.48
N GLY A 51 -1.19 -7.86 -0.15
CA GLY A 51 -1.56 -9.09 -0.84
C GLY A 51 -1.27 -8.96 -2.34
N ILE A 52 -0.51 -9.90 -2.88
CA ILE A 52 -0.17 -10.01 -4.30
C ILE A 52 -0.97 -11.17 -4.88
N ILE A 53 -1.60 -10.94 -6.03
CA ILE A 53 -2.26 -11.96 -6.83
C ILE A 53 -1.36 -12.17 -8.05
N ASP A 54 -0.92 -13.41 -8.27
CA ASP A 54 -0.13 -13.75 -9.44
C ASP A 54 -1.06 -13.74 -10.66
N GLU A 55 -0.60 -13.19 -11.80
CA GLU A 55 -1.36 -13.30 -13.05
C GLU A 55 -1.33 -14.76 -13.52
N GLY A 56 -2.42 -15.50 -13.26
CA GLY A 56 -2.52 -16.92 -13.61
C GLY A 56 -3.65 -17.71 -12.94
N ASP A 57 -4.33 -17.14 -11.94
CA ASP A 57 -5.53 -17.71 -11.30
C ASP A 57 -6.83 -17.00 -11.76
#